data_AF-A0A538T778-F1
#
_entry.id   AF-A0A538T778-F1
#
_cell.length_a   1.000
_cell.length_b   1.000
_cell.length_c   1.000
_cell.angle_alpha   90.00
_cell.angle_beta   90.00
_cell.angle_gamma   90.00
#
_symmetry.space_group_name_H-M   'P 1'
#
loop_
_entity.id
_entity.type
_entity.pdbx_description
1 polymer ?
#
loop_
_entity_poly.entity_id
_entity_poly.type
_entity_poly.pdbx_seq_one_letter_code
_entity_poly.pdbx_strand_id
1 'polypeptide(L)'
;MHLDERRFQEDFAALPEPGDHDALVGPALLLLRLHPAREGFRGFVDAGVGVMDVSRPAIFYHDASGNLQTLEGAEIFGFDWCYSVGVGIEWTWYRRAFGAMVESRFVNAPGRTEPAHSIATLRSGIQYTIPRIAWFGSHSSGR
;
A
#
# COMPACT_ATOMS: atom_id res chain seq x y z
N MET A 1 -32.56 -21.95 9.77
CA MET A 1 -31.52 -22.41 10.70
C MET A 1 -31.48 -21.36 11.80
N HIS A 2 -32.06 -21.62 12.97
CA HIS A 2 -32.07 -20.66 14.08
C HIS A 2 -30.70 -20.68 14.74
N LEU A 3 -29.98 -19.57 14.63
CA LEU A 3 -28.74 -19.36 15.38
C LEU A 3 -29.15 -19.00 16.82
N ASP A 4 -28.74 -19.84 17.76
CA ASP A 4 -28.86 -19.60 19.19
C ASP A 4 -27.93 -18.42 19.55
N GLU A 5 -28.53 -17.34 20.03
CA GLU A 5 -27.88 -16.05 20.31
C GLU A 5 -26.73 -16.20 21.30
N ARG A 6 -26.82 -17.20 22.18
CA ARG A 6 -25.77 -17.55 23.15
C ARG A 6 -24.59 -18.25 22.48
N ARG A 7 -24.85 -19.07 21.45
CA ARG A 7 -23.84 -19.75 20.65
C ARG A 7 -23.17 -18.81 19.66
N PHE A 8 -23.92 -17.86 19.10
CA PHE A 8 -23.37 -16.76 18.32
C PHE A 8 -22.42 -15.90 19.17
N GLN A 9 -22.81 -15.55 20.40
CA GLN A 9 -21.87 -14.88 21.30
C GLN A 9 -20.69 -15.77 21.69
N GLU A 10 -20.84 -17.08 21.90
CA GLU A 10 -19.68 -17.94 22.18
C GLU A 10 -18.73 -18.08 20.96
N ASP A 11 -19.26 -18.15 19.74
CA ASP A 11 -18.49 -18.26 18.49
C ASP A 11 -17.88 -16.91 18.04
N PHE A 12 -18.48 -15.78 18.44
CA PHE A 12 -18.13 -14.41 18.01
C PHE A 12 -17.86 -13.43 19.18
N ALA A 13 -17.73 -13.88 20.44
CA ALA A 13 -17.33 -13.03 21.59
C ALA A 13 -15.87 -12.55 21.49
N ALA A 14 -15.11 -13.17 20.60
CA ALA A 14 -13.82 -12.68 20.14
C ALA A 14 -13.96 -12.08 18.74
N LEU A 15 -15.07 -11.42 18.41
CA LEU A 15 -15.03 -10.39 17.39
C LEU A 15 -13.94 -9.44 17.86
N PRO A 16 -12.81 -9.37 17.13
CA PRO A 16 -11.70 -8.55 17.54
C PRO A 16 -12.22 -7.14 17.80
N GLU A 17 -11.66 -6.45 18.79
CA GLU A 17 -11.96 -5.03 18.97
C GLU A 17 -11.83 -4.33 17.60
N PRO A 18 -12.62 -3.27 17.30
CA PRO A 18 -12.68 -2.63 15.98
C PRO A 18 -11.34 -2.17 15.35
N GLY A 19 -10.20 -2.40 16.03
CA GLY A 19 -8.83 -2.21 15.55
C GLY A 19 -8.07 -3.47 15.11
N ASP A 20 -8.62 -4.69 15.24
CA ASP A 20 -7.88 -5.96 15.02
C ASP A 20 -8.30 -6.72 13.74
N HIS A 21 -8.86 -6.02 12.74
CA HIS A 21 -9.16 -6.63 11.45
C HIS A 21 -8.07 -6.34 10.41
N ASP A 22 -7.74 -7.36 9.61
CA ASP A 22 -6.80 -7.29 8.48
C ASP A 22 -7.30 -6.28 7.44
N ALA A 23 -6.91 -5.01 7.58
CA ALA A 23 -7.11 -4.00 6.54
C ALA A 23 -6.10 -4.28 5.42
N LEU A 24 -6.60 -4.48 4.20
CA LEU A 24 -5.75 -4.48 3.01
C LEU A 24 -5.29 -3.05 2.75
N VAL A 25 -4.12 -2.69 3.27
CA VAL A 25 -3.57 -1.34 3.09
C VAL A 25 -2.56 -1.33 1.94
N GLY A 26 -2.98 -0.78 0.81
CA GLY A 26 -2.18 -0.69 -0.41
C GLY A 26 -2.11 0.74 -0.93
N PRO A 27 -1.05 1.53 -0.62
CA PRO A 27 -0.93 2.87 -1.15
C PRO A 27 -0.52 2.82 -2.64
N ALA A 28 -1.28 3.50 -3.49
CA ALA A 28 -0.88 3.84 -4.84
C ALA A 28 -0.09 5.16 -4.80
N LEU A 29 1.20 5.11 -5.11
CA LEU A 29 2.12 6.24 -4.94
C LEU A 29 2.67 6.74 -6.28
N LEU A 30 2.67 8.07 -6.46
CA LEU A 30 3.46 8.76 -7.46
C LEU A 30 4.76 9.26 -6.82
N LEU A 31 5.90 8.80 -7.33
CA LEU A 31 7.20 9.02 -6.71
C LEU A 31 8.15 9.81 -7.59
N LEU A 32 8.78 10.81 -6.99
CA LEU A 32 9.98 11.44 -7.51
C LEU A 32 11.20 10.81 -6.83
N ARG A 33 12.02 10.09 -7.60
CA ARG A 33 13.23 9.42 -7.10
C ARG A 33 14.50 10.10 -7.60
N LEU A 34 15.43 10.32 -6.68
CA LEU A 34 16.77 10.82 -6.95
C LEU A 34 17.80 9.74 -6.65
N HIS A 35 18.67 9.45 -7.60
CA HIS A 35 19.77 8.50 -7.44
C HIS A 35 20.98 8.90 -8.30
N PRO A 36 22.21 8.52 -7.92
CA PRO A 36 23.38 8.72 -8.75
C PRO A 36 23.27 8.00 -10.10
N ALA A 37 23.78 8.62 -11.16
CA ALA A 37 23.82 8.04 -12.50
C ALA A 37 24.97 7.03 -12.68
N ARG A 38 25.16 6.09 -11.74
CA ARG A 38 26.16 5.01 -11.82
C ARG A 38 25.53 3.63 -11.88
N GLU A 39 26.30 2.67 -12.39
CA GLU A 39 25.98 1.23 -12.32
C GLU A 39 26.53 0.61 -11.03
N GLY A 40 26.03 -0.57 -10.65
CA GLY A 40 26.37 -1.22 -9.39
C GLY A 40 25.54 -0.67 -8.23
N PHE A 41 26.13 -0.64 -7.03
CA PHE A 41 25.46 -0.18 -5.81
C PHE A 41 25.26 1.34 -5.79
N ARG A 42 24.03 1.79 -5.60
CA ARG A 42 23.70 3.21 -5.47
C ARG A 42 22.60 3.41 -4.44
N GLY A 43 22.78 4.42 -3.60
CA GLY A 43 21.72 4.90 -2.73
C GLY A 43 20.71 5.72 -3.53
N PHE A 44 19.47 5.75 -3.07
CA PHE A 44 18.44 6.63 -3.59
C PHE A 44 17.61 7.21 -2.46
N VAL A 45 16.99 8.34 -2.76
CA VAL A 45 15.93 8.94 -1.95
C VAL A 45 14.73 9.18 -2.85
N ASP A 46 13.53 8.97 -2.33
CA ASP A 46 12.32 9.36 -3.02
C ASP A 46 11.32 10.02 -2.09
N ALA A 47 10.46 10.83 -2.70
CA ALA A 47 9.33 11.43 -2.06
C ALA A 47 8.14 11.37 -3.02
N GLY A 48 6.94 11.33 -2.47
CA GLY A 48 5.75 11.23 -3.30
C GLY A 48 4.46 11.53 -2.60
N VAL A 49 3.44 11.61 -3.43
CA VAL A 49 2.04 11.73 -3.03
C VAL A 49 1.30 10.50 -3.52
N GLY A 50 0.23 10.12 -2.85
CA GLY A 50 -0.55 8.99 -3.27
C GLY A 50 -1.93 8.97 -2.67
N VAL A 51 -2.63 7.88 -2.99
CA VAL A 51 -3.91 7.53 -2.41
C VAL A 51 -3.77 6.17 -1.74
N MET A 52 -4.32 6.08 -0.54
CA MET A 52 -4.36 4.84 0.22
C MET A 52 -5.80 4.35 0.21
N ASP A 53 -5.98 3.14 -0.31
CA ASP A 53 -7.24 2.42 -0.14
C ASP A 53 -7.29 1.92 1.31
N VAL A 54 -8.38 2.24 1.98
CA VAL A 54 -8.69 1.67 3.27
C VAL A 54 -10.08 1.07 3.23
N SER A 55 -10.15 -0.19 2.79
CA SER A 55 -11.37 -0.97 2.84
C SER A 55 -11.56 -1.54 4.26
N ARG A 56 -12.38 -0.89 5.08
CA ARG A 56 -13.01 -1.57 6.25
C ARG A 56 -14.39 -2.03 5.83
N PRO A 57 -14.61 -3.30 5.46
CA PRO A 57 -15.93 -3.73 5.02
C PRO A 57 -16.94 -3.58 6.17
N ALA A 58 -17.98 -2.77 5.98
CA ALA A 58 -19.14 -2.77 6.86
C ALA A 58 -19.82 -4.14 6.78
N ILE A 59 -19.98 -4.83 7.92
CA ILE A 59 -20.63 -6.14 7.98
C ILE A 59 -22.10 -5.93 8.33
N PHE A 60 -22.97 -6.32 7.40
CA PHE A 60 -24.42 -6.35 7.59
C PHE A 60 -24.84 -7.77 7.98
N TYR A 61 -25.53 -7.90 9.11
CA TYR A 61 -26.09 -9.19 9.54
C TYR A 61 -27.49 -9.01 10.10
N HIS A 62 -28.30 -10.04 10.01
CA HIS A 62 -29.59 -10.09 10.70
C HIS A 62 -29.39 -10.75 12.07
N ASP A 63 -29.85 -10.10 13.13
CA ASP A 63 -29.84 -10.69 14.46
C ASP A 63 -30.88 -11.83 14.59
N ALA A 64 -30.87 -12.52 15.74
CA ALA A 64 -31.79 -13.63 16.00
C ALA A 64 -33.28 -13.19 15.97
N SER A 65 -33.55 -11.90 16.15
CA SER A 65 -34.88 -11.29 16.05
C SER A 65 -35.25 -10.81 14.63
N GLY A 66 -34.38 -11.02 13.64
CA GLY A 66 -34.58 -10.64 12.24
C GLY A 66 -34.30 -9.17 11.95
N ASN A 67 -33.86 -8.39 12.93
CA ASN A 67 -33.52 -6.99 12.73
C ASN A 67 -32.14 -6.88 12.05
N LEU A 68 -32.03 -5.96 11.10
CA LEU A 68 -30.77 -5.67 10.43
C LEU A 68 -29.86 -4.91 11.40
N GLN A 69 -28.74 -5.52 11.74
CA GLN A 69 -27.68 -4.91 12.52
C GLN A 69 -26.49 -4.58 11.60
N THR A 70 -25.83 -3.47 11.89
CA THR A 70 -24.62 -3.02 11.19
C THR A 70 -23.50 -2.94 12.20
N LEU A 71 -22.42 -3.70 11.97
CA LEU A 71 -21.16 -3.48 12.69
C LEU A 71 -20.41 -2.34 11.99
N GLU A 72 -19.98 -1.35 12.77
CA GLU A 72 -19.28 -0.15 12.27
C GLU A 72 -18.08 -0.54 11.40
N GLY A 73 -18.15 -0.20 10.13
CA GLY A 73 -17.06 -0.25 9.16
C GLY A 73 -17.09 1.03 8.32
N ALA A 74 -15.94 1.44 7.80
CA ALA A 74 -15.86 2.58 6.88
C ALA A 74 -16.51 2.22 5.53
N GLU A 75 -16.69 3.20 4.65
CA GLU A 75 -17.10 2.91 3.28
C GLU A 75 -16.12 1.89 2.65
N ILE A 76 -16.66 0.90 1.93
CA ILE A 76 -15.89 -0.18 1.29
C ILE A 76 -14.85 0.37 0.29
N PHE A 77 -14.90 1.66 -0.04
CA PHE A 77 -14.04 2.37 -0.99
C PHE A 77 -13.59 3.75 -0.47
N GLY A 78 -13.17 3.84 0.80
CA GLY A 78 -12.58 5.04 1.37
C GLY A 78 -11.17 5.29 0.84
N PHE A 79 -10.92 6.49 0.29
CA PHE A 79 -9.59 6.90 -0.18
C PHE A 79 -9.06 8.08 0.62
N ASP A 80 -7.88 7.87 1.22
CA ASP A 80 -7.14 8.92 1.91
C ASP A 80 -5.91 9.32 1.11
N TRP A 81 -5.73 10.64 0.96
CA TRP A 81 -4.49 11.19 0.42
C TRP A 81 -3.34 10.86 1.37
N CYS A 82 -2.18 10.49 0.84
CA CYS A 82 -1.00 10.23 1.65
C CYS A 82 0.25 10.86 1.04
N TYR A 83 1.21 11.12 1.93
CA TYR A 83 2.55 11.55 1.57
C TYR A 83 3.52 10.43 1.89
N SER A 84 4.54 10.26 1.08
CA SER A 84 5.56 9.24 1.32
C SER A 84 6.95 9.78 1.15
N VAL A 85 7.87 9.25 1.96
CA VAL A 85 9.31 9.44 1.83
C VAL A 85 10.00 8.09 1.94
N GLY A 86 11.00 7.86 1.10
CA GLY A 86 11.71 6.61 0.99
C GLY A 86 13.21 6.83 0.89
N VAL A 87 13.96 5.92 1.49
CA VAL A 87 15.41 5.81 1.34
C VAL A 87 15.77 4.37 1.07
N GLY A 88 16.74 4.14 0.21
CA GLY A 88 17.12 2.78 -0.12
C GLY A 88 18.46 2.67 -0.83
N ILE A 89 18.83 1.42 -1.06
CA ILE A 89 20.00 1.05 -1.83
C ILE A 89 19.53 0.09 -2.91
N GLU A 90 19.96 0.34 -4.14
CA GLU A 90 19.75 -0.55 -5.26
C GLU A 90 21.08 -0.95 -5.89
N TRP A 91 21.14 -2.19 -6.35
CA TRP A 91 22.21 -2.73 -7.15
C TRP A 91 21.69 -2.91 -8.56
N THR A 92 22.39 -2.35 -9.54
CA THR A 92 22.02 -2.44 -10.96
C THR A 92 23.12 -3.15 -11.75
N TRP A 93 22.69 -4.04 -12.66
CA TRP A 93 23.53 -4.86 -13.50
C TRP A 93 23.06 -4.82 -14.96
N TYR A 94 23.93 -5.23 -15.88
CA TYR A 94 23.70 -5.32 -17.33
C TYR A 94 23.08 -4.04 -17.91
N ARG A 95 23.85 -2.93 -17.94
CA ARG A 95 23.38 -1.63 -18.45
C ARG A 95 22.10 -1.12 -17.77
N ARG A 96 21.93 -1.44 -16.47
CA ARG A 96 20.75 -1.10 -15.64
C ARG A 96 19.45 -1.82 -16.05
N ALA A 97 19.54 -2.89 -16.84
CA ALA A 97 18.38 -3.68 -17.24
C ALA A 97 17.84 -4.54 -16.10
N PHE A 98 18.71 -5.01 -15.21
CA PHE A 98 18.34 -5.83 -14.07
C PHE A 98 18.92 -5.25 -12.80
N GLY A 99 18.23 -5.43 -11.67
CA GLY A 99 18.73 -4.98 -10.39
C GLY A 99 17.97 -5.57 -9.21
N ALA A 100 18.45 -5.29 -8.02
CA ALA A 100 17.78 -5.59 -6.77
C ALA A 100 17.81 -4.34 -5.89
N MET A 101 16.78 -4.16 -5.06
CA MET A 101 16.69 -3.03 -4.15
C MET A 101 16.26 -3.46 -2.75
N VAL A 102 16.69 -2.68 -1.77
CA VAL A 102 16.11 -2.63 -0.43
C VAL A 102 15.74 -1.19 -0.13
N GLU A 103 14.53 -0.96 0.33
CA GLU A 103 13.95 0.35 0.59
C GLU A 103 13.28 0.37 1.97
N SER A 104 13.56 1.40 2.75
CA SER A 104 12.71 1.79 3.88
C SER A 104 11.83 2.95 3.43
N ARG A 105 10.53 2.85 3.66
CA ARG A 105 9.54 3.83 3.24
C ARG A 105 8.59 4.16 4.38
N PHE A 106 8.42 5.44 4.61
CA PHE A 106 7.43 5.99 5.52
C PHE A 106 6.30 6.62 4.71
N VAL A 107 5.07 6.25 5.03
CA VAL A 107 3.85 6.80 4.44
C VAL A 107 3.04 7.43 5.56
N ASN A 108 2.65 8.69 5.41
CA ASN A 108 1.80 9.40 6.36
C ASN A 108 0.45 9.69 5.68
N ALA A 109 -0.62 9.26 6.34
CA ALA A 109 -1.99 9.61 5.98
C ALA A 109 -2.54 10.57 7.05
N PRO A 110 -2.87 11.82 6.71
CA PRO A 110 -3.38 12.81 7.66
C PRO A 110 -4.80 12.51 8.15
N GLY A 111 -5.44 11.46 7.62
CA GLY A 111 -6.73 10.97 8.07
C GLY A 111 -7.90 11.81 7.54
N ARG A 112 -8.67 11.24 6.62
CA ARG A 112 -9.95 11.79 6.17
C ARG A 112 -11.07 10.79 6.40
N THR A 113 -10.89 9.56 5.91
CA THR A 113 -11.81 8.45 6.08
C THR A 113 -11.45 7.65 7.33
N GLU A 114 -10.16 7.58 7.65
CA GLU A 114 -9.64 6.98 8.89
C GLU A 114 -8.95 8.01 9.79
N PRO A 115 -8.71 7.68 11.07
CA PRO A 115 -7.80 8.45 11.91
C PRO A 115 -6.43 8.60 11.27
N ALA A 116 -5.80 9.76 11.49
CA ALA A 116 -4.44 10.02 11.03
C ALA A 116 -3.49 8.92 11.52
N HIS A 117 -2.74 8.33 10.60
CA HIS A 117 -1.82 7.25 10.92
C HIS A 117 -0.61 7.26 9.98
N SER A 118 0.38 6.43 10.29
CA SER A 118 1.59 6.32 9.50
C SER A 118 2.07 4.89 9.44
N ILE A 119 2.64 4.54 8.29
CA ILE A 119 3.07 3.18 8.00
C ILE A 119 4.55 3.24 7.62
N ALA A 120 5.38 2.53 8.38
CA ALA A 120 6.76 2.28 8.04
C ALA A 120 6.88 0.89 7.42
N THR A 121 7.43 0.81 6.21
CA THR A 121 7.64 -0.46 5.51
C THR A 121 9.11 -0.63 5.17
N LEU A 122 9.59 -1.87 5.30
CA LEU A 122 10.87 -2.31 4.74
C LEU A 122 10.54 -3.24 3.57
N ARG A 123 11.02 -2.90 2.38
CA ARG A 123 10.73 -3.61 1.13
C ARG A 123 12.03 -4.07 0.51
N SER A 124 12.03 -5.27 -0.04
CA SER A 124 13.10 -5.76 -0.90
C SER A 124 12.50 -6.29 -2.19
N GLY A 125 13.17 -6.06 -3.31
CA GLY A 125 12.63 -6.49 -4.60
C GLY A 125 13.69 -6.58 -5.69
N ILE A 126 13.28 -7.20 -6.79
CA ILE A 126 14.05 -7.27 -8.04
C ILE A 126 13.46 -6.23 -8.99
N GLN A 127 14.32 -5.48 -9.65
CA GLN A 127 13.96 -4.49 -10.66
C GLN A 127 14.34 -5.00 -12.04
N TYR A 128 13.42 -4.88 -12.99
CA TYR A 128 13.70 -5.06 -14.41
C TYR A 128 13.33 -3.77 -15.15
N THR A 129 14.31 -3.19 -15.85
CA THR A 129 14.11 -2.01 -16.68
C THR A 129 13.88 -2.47 -18.11
N ILE A 130 12.69 -2.18 -18.65
CA ILE A 130 12.42 -2.42 -20.06
C ILE A 130 13.32 -1.48 -20.88
N PRO A 131 14.23 -2.02 -21.72
CA PRO A 131 15.08 -1.19 -22.55
C PRO A 131 14.21 -0.33 -23.47
N ARG A 132 14.64 0.91 -23.74
CA ARG A 132 13.95 1.79 -24.70
C ARG A 132 13.85 1.08 -26.05
N ILE A 133 12.66 0.59 -26.37
CA ILE A 133 12.31 0.24 -27.75
C ILE A 133 12.22 1.57 -28.49
N ALA A 134 12.93 1.68 -29.62
CA ALA A 134 13.11 2.89 -30.42
C ALA A 134 11.82 3.36 -31.14
N TRP A 135 10.68 3.36 -30.47
CA TRP A 135 9.38 3.75 -31.02
C TRP A 135 9.10 5.26 -30.94
N PHE A 136 9.74 5.97 -30.00
CA PHE A 136 9.76 7.43 -30.00
C PHE A 136 11.13 7.91 -30.46
N GLY A 137 11.16 8.43 -31.69
CA GLY A 137 12.35 8.79 -32.44
C GLY A 137 13.44 9.46 -31.61
N SER A 138 14.55 8.76 -31.46
CA SER A 138 15.81 9.33 -30.98
C SER A 138 16.67 9.58 -32.20
N HIS A 139 16.77 10.84 -32.61
CA HIS A 139 17.88 11.32 -33.43
C HIS A 139 19.19 10.92 -32.74
N SER A 140 19.96 10.10 -33.44
CA SER A 140 21.37 9.88 -33.14
C SER A 140 22.11 11.21 -33.32
N SER A 141 22.44 11.90 -32.22
CA SER A 141 23.63 12.75 -32.25
C SER A 141 24.79 11.88 -31.78
N GLY A 142 25.51 11.34 -32.77
CA GLY A 142 26.85 10.85 -32.52
C GLY A 142 27.75 12.05 -32.19
N ARG A 143 28.52 11.92 -31.12
CA ARG A 143 29.91 12.38 -30.99
C ARG A 143 30.52 11.74 -29.76
#